data_AF-M5U0V3-F1
#
_entry.id   AF-M5U0V3-F1
#
_cell.length_a   1.000
_cell.length_b   1.000
_cell.length_c   1.000
_cell.angle_alpha   90.00
_cell.angle_beta   90.00
_cell.angle_gamma   90.00
#
_symmetry.space_group_name_H-M   'P 1'
#
loop_
_entity.id
_entity.type
_entity.pdbx_description
1 polymer ?
#
loop_
_entity_poly.entity_id
_entity_poly.type
_entity_poly.pdbx_seq_one_letter_code
_entity_poly.pdbx_strand_id
1 'polypeptide(L)'
;MTKRALAAFCFLPHFIVQHPRTKSPAHTLLTKGILAKLPTLGATSENRDPIVQVKWFTPDANWTWWVIEYDPESRIAYGLVRGLEQEFGTFALDEIEECRGALGLPVERDLHFDPQPVSQVMNRA
;
A
#
# COMPACT_ATOMS: atom_id res chain seq x y z
N MET A 1 -25.34 1.42 28.09
CA MET A 1 -24.12 2.06 27.53
C MET A 1 -23.03 0.99 27.56
N THR A 2 -22.90 0.27 26.45
CA THR A 2 -22.33 -1.07 26.40
C THR A 2 -20.83 -1.04 26.12
N LYS A 3 -20.10 -1.74 26.98
CA LYS A 3 -18.69 -2.17 26.97
C LYS A 3 -17.97 -2.13 25.60
N ARG A 4 -16.74 -1.61 25.57
CA ARG A 4 -15.66 -2.11 24.71
C ARG A 4 -14.38 -2.32 25.53
N ALA A 5 -13.74 -3.43 25.20
CA ALA A 5 -12.85 -4.21 26.03
C ALA A 5 -11.38 -3.78 25.93
N LEU A 6 -10.64 -4.14 26.98
CA LEU A 6 -9.18 -4.21 27.06
C LEU A 6 -8.55 -4.87 25.83
N ALA A 7 -7.41 -4.33 25.40
CA ALA A 7 -6.28 -5.13 24.94
C ALA A 7 -5.00 -4.53 25.53
N ALA A 8 -4.49 -5.20 26.56
CA ALA A 8 -3.16 -4.97 27.09
C ALA A 8 -2.14 -5.52 26.10
N PHE A 9 -1.14 -4.71 25.72
CA PHE A 9 0.08 -5.20 25.10
C PHE A 9 1.26 -4.91 26.02
N CYS A 10 1.97 -5.98 26.36
CA CYS A 10 3.04 -6.05 27.34
C CYS A 10 4.17 -5.05 27.06
N PHE A 11 4.53 -4.30 28.11
CA PHE A 11 5.86 -3.74 28.29
C PHE A 11 6.92 -4.85 28.26
N LEU A 12 7.85 -4.80 27.31
CA LEU A 12 9.19 -5.34 27.46
C LEU A 12 10.21 -4.24 27.11
N PRO A 13 11.33 -4.11 27.85
CA PRO A 13 12.21 -2.95 27.75
C PRO A 13 13.03 -2.99 26.46
N HIS A 14 12.68 -2.08 25.57
CA HIS A 14 13.56 -1.08 24.94
C HIS A 14 15.05 -1.43 24.82
N PHE A 15 15.38 -2.30 23.87
CA PHE A 15 16.59 -2.13 23.04
C PHE A 15 16.20 -2.37 21.58
N ILE A 16 15.43 -1.43 21.03
CA ILE A 16 15.40 -1.29 19.57
C ILE A 16 16.77 -0.72 19.22
N VAL A 17 17.69 -1.56 18.73
CA VAL A 17 18.88 -1.05 18.07
C VAL A 17 18.38 -0.27 16.85
N GLN A 18 18.28 1.04 16.99
CA GLN A 18 18.05 1.93 15.85
C GLN A 18 19.34 1.94 15.02
N HIS A 19 19.53 0.90 14.21
CA HIS A 19 20.45 0.99 13.11
C HIS A 19 19.93 2.11 12.21
N PRO A 20 20.74 3.13 11.87
CA PRO A 20 20.34 4.13 10.91
C PRO A 20 20.15 3.43 9.57
N ARG A 21 18.90 3.03 9.26
CA ARG A 21 18.56 2.50 7.95
C ARG A 21 18.78 3.62 6.96
N THR A 22 19.73 3.43 6.04
CA THR A 22 19.75 4.21 4.79
C THR A 22 18.36 4.10 4.17
N LYS A 23 17.72 5.24 3.89
CA LYS A 23 16.34 5.28 3.41
C LYS A 23 16.31 4.60 2.03
N SER A 24 15.77 3.38 1.96
CA SER A 24 15.63 2.62 0.72
C SER A 24 14.73 3.38 -0.27
N PRO A 25 15.01 3.38 -1.59
CA PRO A 25 14.11 3.95 -2.58
C PRO A 25 12.74 3.28 -2.61
N ALA A 26 12.62 2.05 -2.07
CA ALA A 26 11.36 1.35 -1.90
C ALA A 26 10.44 2.04 -0.87
N HIS A 27 10.98 2.83 0.06
CA HIS A 27 10.19 3.59 1.04
C HIS A 27 9.62 4.90 0.46
N THR A 28 10.00 5.28 -0.76
CA THR A 28 9.30 6.34 -1.51
C THR A 28 8.24 5.70 -2.38
N LEU A 29 7.01 5.65 -1.85
CA LEU A 29 5.88 4.91 -2.44
C LEU A 29 5.35 5.55 -3.74
N LEU A 30 5.42 6.87 -3.86
CA LEU A 30 5.10 7.61 -5.08
C LEU A 30 6.22 8.58 -5.42
N THR A 31 6.90 8.33 -6.54
CA THR A 31 7.88 9.28 -7.09
C THR A 31 7.19 10.25 -8.04
N LYS A 32 7.83 11.39 -8.35
CA LYS A 32 7.31 12.32 -9.36
C LYS A 32 7.02 11.64 -10.71
N GLY A 33 7.86 10.69 -11.13
CA GLY A 33 7.66 9.96 -12.38
C GLY A 33 6.49 8.98 -12.33
N ILE A 34 6.14 8.47 -11.15
CA ILE A 34 4.95 7.64 -10.94
C ILE A 34 3.69 8.51 -10.93
N LEU A 35 3.72 9.64 -10.20
CA LEU A 35 2.59 10.58 -10.12
C LEU A 35 2.17 11.06 -11.53
N ALA A 36 3.12 11.28 -12.43
CA ALA A 36 2.83 11.67 -13.80
C ALA A 36 2.11 10.60 -14.65
N LYS A 37 2.08 9.34 -14.20
CA LYS A 37 1.44 8.21 -14.90
C LYS A 37 0.10 7.79 -14.28
N LEU A 38 -0.19 8.24 -13.05
CA LEU A 38 -1.41 7.89 -12.35
C LEU A 38 -2.57 8.77 -12.86
N PRO A 39 -3.64 8.17 -13.40
CA PRO A 39 -4.88 8.88 -13.66
C PRO A 39 -5.50 9.42 -12.37
N THR A 40 -6.30 10.47 -12.48
CA THR A 40 -7.12 10.99 -11.39
C THR A 40 -8.25 10.02 -11.03
N LEU A 41 -8.80 10.13 -9.83
CA LEU A 41 -9.90 9.28 -9.38
C LEU A 41 -11.10 9.33 -10.35
N GLY A 42 -11.63 8.17 -10.70
CA GLY A 42 -12.74 7.96 -11.62
C GLY A 42 -12.38 8.03 -13.11
N ALA A 43 -11.14 8.38 -13.48
CA ALA A 43 -10.73 8.52 -14.88
C ALA A 43 -10.76 7.20 -15.66
N THR A 44 -10.77 6.06 -14.97
CA THR A 44 -10.77 4.72 -15.56
C THR A 44 -12.08 3.96 -15.35
N SER A 45 -13.17 4.62 -14.93
CA SER A 45 -14.45 3.96 -14.59
C SER A 45 -15.06 3.14 -15.73
N GLU A 46 -14.88 3.57 -16.98
CA GLU A 46 -15.38 2.86 -18.17
C GLU A 46 -14.40 1.79 -18.69
N ASN A 47 -13.18 1.74 -18.14
CA ASN A 47 -12.19 0.74 -18.51
C ASN A 47 -12.34 -0.51 -17.65
N ARG A 48 -12.66 -1.65 -18.27
CA ARG A 48 -12.82 -2.93 -17.58
C ARG A 48 -11.50 -3.59 -17.17
N ASP A 49 -10.39 -3.16 -17.77
CA ASP A 49 -9.06 -3.70 -17.48
C ASP A 49 -8.02 -2.56 -17.41
N PRO A 50 -8.15 -1.66 -16.42
CA PRO A 50 -7.27 -0.52 -16.29
C PRO A 50 -5.84 -0.94 -15.93
N ILE A 51 -4.87 -0.09 -16.28
CA ILE A 51 -3.46 -0.35 -16.03
C ILE A 51 -3.13 -0.02 -14.58
N VAL A 52 -2.60 -1.00 -13.86
CA VAL A 52 -1.95 -0.81 -12.57
C VAL A 52 -0.60 -0.14 -12.81
N GLN A 53 -0.35 0.98 -12.13
CA GLN A 53 0.89 1.73 -12.25
C GLN A 53 1.93 1.37 -11.19
N VAL A 54 1.50 0.94 -10.01
CA VAL A 54 2.36 0.70 -8.85
C VAL A 54 1.87 -0.48 -8.04
N LYS A 55 2.82 -1.23 -7.45
CA LYS A 55 2.55 -2.23 -6.43
C LYS A 55 3.22 -1.84 -5.12
N TRP A 56 2.44 -1.82 -4.05
CA TRP A 56 2.91 -1.69 -2.67
C TRP A 56 2.67 -3.01 -1.93
N PHE A 57 3.51 -3.34 -0.96
CA PHE A 57 3.35 -4.55 -0.17
C PHE A 57 3.93 -4.41 1.24
N THR A 58 3.38 -5.18 2.18
CA THR A 58 4.01 -5.38 3.49
C THR A 58 5.03 -6.50 3.41
N PRO A 59 6.29 -6.28 3.80
CA PRO A 59 7.30 -7.34 3.83
C PRO A 59 7.01 -8.45 4.86
N ASP A 60 6.15 -8.16 5.85
CA ASP A 60 5.95 -8.97 7.05
C ASP A 60 4.48 -9.22 7.43
N ALA A 61 3.50 -8.86 6.58
CA ALA A 61 2.07 -9.01 6.91
C ALA A 61 1.17 -9.52 5.76
N ASN A 62 1.73 -9.92 4.61
CA ASN A 62 0.99 -10.50 3.48
C ASN A 62 -0.16 -9.61 2.94
N TRP A 63 0.06 -8.30 2.93
CA TRP A 63 -0.81 -7.33 2.26
C TRP A 63 -0.15 -6.81 1.00
N THR A 64 -0.91 -6.68 -0.09
CA THR A 64 -0.48 -6.08 -1.35
C THR A 64 -1.54 -5.12 -1.86
N TRP A 65 -1.12 -3.95 -2.34
CA TRP A 65 -1.96 -2.96 -3.01
C TRP A 65 -1.43 -2.69 -4.41
N TRP A 66 -2.31 -2.75 -5.40
CA TRP A 66 -2.03 -2.39 -6.79
C TRP A 66 -2.76 -1.10 -7.11
N VAL A 67 -2.01 -0.03 -7.32
CA VAL A 67 -2.55 1.33 -7.52
C VAL A 67 -2.86 1.56 -8.98
N ILE A 68 -4.10 1.95 -9.27
CA ILE A 68 -4.58 2.27 -10.61
C ILE A 68 -4.70 3.78 -10.76
N GLU A 69 -5.35 4.45 -9.81
CA GLU A 69 -5.60 5.90 -9.83
C GLU A 69 -5.13 6.54 -8.53
N TYR A 70 -4.88 7.84 -8.56
CA TYR A 70 -4.49 8.61 -7.38
C TYR A 70 -4.90 10.07 -7.48
N ASP A 71 -5.39 10.62 -6.37
CA ASP A 71 -5.58 12.05 -6.20
C ASP A 71 -4.47 12.63 -5.28
N PRO A 72 -3.60 13.52 -5.79
CA PRO A 72 -2.55 14.13 -4.99
C PRO A 72 -3.06 15.14 -3.95
N GLU A 73 -4.28 15.69 -4.09
CA GLU A 73 -4.83 16.65 -3.12
C GLU A 73 -5.33 15.93 -1.86
N SER A 74 -6.22 14.94 -2.02
CA SER A 74 -6.71 14.13 -0.90
C SER A 74 -5.74 13.03 -0.46
N ARG A 75 -4.70 12.76 -1.24
CA ARG A 75 -3.75 11.64 -1.06
C ARG A 75 -4.43 10.26 -1.04
N ILE A 76 -5.54 10.12 -1.76
CA ILE A 76 -6.29 8.88 -1.88
C ILE A 76 -5.91 8.16 -3.17
N ALA A 77 -5.56 6.88 -3.05
CA ALA A 77 -5.39 5.95 -4.15
C ALA A 77 -6.66 5.11 -4.36
N TYR A 78 -6.88 4.68 -5.59
CA TYR A 78 -7.85 3.64 -5.93
C TYR A 78 -7.14 2.47 -6.61
N GLY A 79 -7.55 1.25 -6.26
CA GLY A 79 -7.01 0.07 -6.90
C GLY A 79 -7.47 -1.24 -6.29
N LEU A 80 -6.71 -2.30 -6.59
CA LEU A 80 -6.93 -3.65 -6.06
C LEU A 80 -6.11 -3.82 -4.77
N VAL A 81 -6.74 -4.30 -3.71
CA VAL A 81 -6.08 -4.74 -2.49
C VAL A 81 -6.22 -6.24 -2.33
N ARG A 82 -5.16 -6.89 -1.85
CA ARG A 82 -5.20 -8.27 -1.39
C ARG A 82 -4.58 -8.37 0.01
N GLY A 83 -5.36 -8.88 0.94
CA GLY A 83 -4.93 -9.23 2.29
C GLY A 83 -5.65 -10.48 2.75
N LEU A 84 -6.69 -10.31 3.56
CA LEU A 84 -7.61 -11.42 3.92
C LEU A 84 -8.49 -11.82 2.73
N GLU A 85 -8.97 -10.82 2.00
CA GLU A 85 -9.76 -10.97 0.77
C GLU A 85 -9.13 -10.13 -0.33
N GLN A 86 -9.60 -10.32 -1.57
CA GLN A 86 -9.21 -9.51 -2.71
C GLN A 86 -10.37 -8.63 -3.15
N GLU A 87 -10.18 -7.32 -3.09
CA GLU A 87 -11.24 -6.34 -3.34
C GLU A 87 -10.71 -5.10 -4.07
N PHE A 88 -11.59 -4.42 -4.81
CA PHE A 88 -11.32 -3.08 -5.31
C PHE A 88 -11.79 -2.04 -4.29
N GLY A 89 -10.97 -1.02 -4.05
CA GLY A 89 -11.31 0.02 -3.08
C GLY A 89 -10.37 1.20 -3.12
N THR A 90 -10.70 2.20 -2.31
CA THR A 90 -9.84 3.35 -2.06
C THR A 90 -9.04 3.16 -0.79
N PHE A 91 -7.83 3.72 -0.74
CA PHE A 91 -6.96 3.67 0.43
C PHE A 91 -6.10 4.94 0.51
N ALA A 92 -5.95 5.49 1.71
CA ALA A 92 -5.18 6.72 1.94
C ALA A 92 -3.68 6.41 1.97
N LEU A 93 -2.88 7.19 1.25
CA LEU A 93 -1.42 7.01 1.25
C LEU A 93 -0.83 7.15 2.67
N ASP A 94 -1.40 8.02 3.50
CA ASP A 94 -0.96 8.22 4.88
C ASP A 94 -1.11 6.94 5.72
N GLU A 95 -2.24 6.23 5.59
CA GLU A 95 -2.46 4.95 6.26
C GLU A 95 -1.48 3.87 5.77
N ILE A 96 -1.16 3.86 4.48
CA ILE A 96 -0.16 2.95 3.90
C ILE A 96 1.25 3.25 4.42
N GLU A 97 1.64 4.53 4.52
CA GLU A 97 2.95 4.96 5.04
C GLU A 97 3.11 4.65 6.54
N GLU A 98 2.02 4.60 7.30
CA GLU A 98 1.98 4.24 8.73
C GLU A 98 1.80 2.74 8.98
N CYS A 99 1.28 1.98 8.01
CA CYS A 99 1.01 0.55 8.14
C CYS A 99 2.27 -0.26 8.50
N ARG A 100 2.18 -1.10 9.53
CA ARG A 100 3.27 -1.98 9.99
C ARG A 100 2.74 -3.39 10.25
N GLY A 101 3.51 -4.39 9.85
CA GLY A 101 3.25 -5.79 10.21
C GLY A 101 3.85 -6.19 11.56
N ALA A 102 3.91 -7.49 11.81
CA ALA A 102 4.34 -8.06 13.09
C ALA A 102 5.81 -7.76 13.44
N LEU A 103 6.66 -7.51 12.43
CA LEU A 103 8.07 -7.17 12.63
C LEU A 103 8.31 -5.65 12.64
N GLY A 104 7.26 -4.84 12.51
CA GLY A 104 7.37 -3.38 12.49
C GLY A 104 8.02 -2.84 11.22
N LEU A 105 8.00 -3.60 10.11
CA LEU A 105 8.55 -3.15 8.83
C LEU A 105 7.56 -2.22 8.12
N PRO A 106 8.04 -1.14 7.46
CA PRO A 106 7.17 -0.27 6.68
C PRO A 106 6.71 -0.96 5.40
N VAL A 107 5.60 -0.47 4.83
CA VAL A 107 5.22 -0.82 3.46
C VAL A 107 6.31 -0.40 2.48
N GLU A 108 6.54 -1.24 1.47
CA GLU A 108 7.50 -1.00 0.41
C GLU A 108 6.81 -0.92 -0.95
N ARG A 109 7.35 -0.08 -1.83
CA ARG A 109 7.05 -0.12 -3.27
C ARG A 109 7.93 -1.15 -3.96
N ASP A 110 7.30 -2.00 -4.76
CA ASP A 110 8.00 -2.93 -5.63
C ASP A 110 8.74 -2.15 -6.74
N LEU A 111 10.08 -2.20 -6.72
CA LEU A 111 10.93 -1.45 -7.65
C LEU A 111 11.01 -2.08 -9.04
N HIS A 112 10.59 -3.34 -9.18
CA HIS A 112 10.66 -4.13 -10.40
C HIS A 112 9.28 -4.43 -10.98
N PHE A 113 8.23 -3.81 -10.43
CA PHE A 113 6.90 -3.94 -10.95
C PHE A 113 6.75 -3.15 -12.27
N ASP A 114 6.48 -3.88 -13.34
CA ASP A 114 6.10 -3.29 -14.63
C ASP A 114 4.59 -2.99 -14.68
N PRO A 115 4.19 -1.77 -15.08
CA PRO A 115 2.78 -1.44 -15.27
C PRO A 115 2.09 -2.39 -16.25
N GLN A 116 0.94 -2.90 -15.85
CA GLN A 116 0.22 -3.92 -16.60
C GLN A 116 -1.29 -3.88 -16.27
N PRO A 117 -2.16 -4.48 -17.11
CA PRO A 117 -3.59 -4.52 -16.85
C PRO A 117 -3.91 -5.24 -15.53
N VAL A 118 -4.94 -4.79 -14.82
CA VAL A 118 -5.32 -5.36 -13.52
C VAL A 118 -5.66 -6.85 -13.63
N SER A 119 -6.17 -7.31 -14.77
CA SER A 119 -6.40 -8.72 -15.08
C SER A 119 -5.15 -9.59 -14.93
N GLN A 120 -3.96 -9.04 -15.19
CA GLN A 120 -2.68 -9.75 -15.10
C GLN A 120 -2.18 -9.92 -13.67
N VAL A 121 -2.66 -9.10 -12.72
CA VAL A 121 -2.25 -9.19 -11.30
C VAL A 121 -3.28 -9.92 -10.44
N MET A 122 -4.55 -9.95 -10.85
CA MET A 122 -5.63 -10.60 -10.08
C MET A 122 -5.40 -12.09 -9.78
N ASN A 123 -4.60 -12.79 -10.58
CA ASN A 123 -4.33 -14.23 -10.42
C ASN A 123 -2.91 -14.54 -9.95
N ARG A 124 -2.09 -13.53 -9.64
CA ARG A 124 -0.72 -13.78 -9.18
C ARG A 124 -0.75 -14.11 -7.68
N ALA A 125 -0.05 -15.17 -7.31
CA ALA A 125 0.12 -15.60 -5.93
C ALA A 125 0.94 -14.60 -5.14
#